data_AF-A0A812ZF84-F1
#
_entry.id   AF-A0A812ZF84-F1
#
_cell.length_a   1.000
_cell.length_b   1.000
_cell.length_c   1.000
_cell.angle_alpha   90.00
_cell.angle_beta   90.00
_cell.angle_gamma   90.00
#
_symmetry.space_group_name_H-M   'P 1'
#
loop_
_entity.id
_entity.type
_entity.pdbx_description
1 polymer ?
#
loop_
_entity_poly.entity_id
_entity_poly.type
_entity_poly.pdbx_seq_one_letter_code
_entity_poly.pdbx_strand_id
1 'polypeptide(L)'
;MVHSEVGIPQDGRPLLNSTLKHLNPSVRESWQMMTAPCAKDMNAFFADLLSHCVSKHPRESVRCMDQVSQVFDGRHSDLATPIEQHRRHERYDDQLSSWFVPLATSSQSKSKMLWAGFWDGEDAEDGRTTEKALFNFAKLVDHETVHPDTILGRLVDKYHVFRSCDGDPGAWRKSEFGGAASTGGPLPHFWRAASEAFVWAMAKANQQSIPVMLNKDMYFYNPRNLWLSVFWQFEIPAIVNSHPYGHWCPKIVLVDLRGKCGKLRSLIRTKLDGVLPPGYPDRRFCGDVVCLPCGPGCKLDKEFANVLKTLLFTPGSSTEGSELLGGR
;
A
#
# COMPACT_ATOMS: atom_id res chain seq x y z
N MET A 1 11.14 -24.67 -33.27
CA MET A 1 11.37 -23.88 -32.05
C MET A 1 11.59 -22.45 -32.50
N VAL A 2 10.60 -21.59 -32.29
CA VAL A 2 10.70 -20.15 -32.61
C VAL A 2 10.96 -19.45 -31.29
N HIS A 3 12.19 -18.97 -31.09
CA HIS A 3 12.50 -18.02 -30.01
C HIS A 3 11.84 -16.69 -30.40
N SER A 4 10.68 -16.40 -29.82
CA SER A 4 10.12 -15.04 -29.85
C SER A 4 10.92 -14.21 -28.85
N GLU A 5 11.91 -13.48 -29.35
CA GLU A 5 12.59 -12.43 -28.61
C GLU A 5 11.58 -11.31 -28.36
N VAL A 6 11.01 -11.28 -27.16
CA VAL A 6 10.31 -10.09 -26.67
C VAL A 6 11.38 -9.05 -26.39
N GLY A 7 11.74 -8.27 -27.42
CA GLY A 7 12.67 -7.17 -27.30
C GLY A 7 12.12 -6.12 -26.33
N ILE A 8 12.82 -5.90 -25.21
CA ILE A 8 12.55 -4.80 -24.28
C ILE A 8 13.10 -3.52 -24.93
N PRO A 9 12.28 -2.52 -25.27
CA PRO A 9 12.77 -1.31 -25.93
C PRO A 9 13.62 -0.48 -24.95
N GLN A 10 14.87 -0.18 -25.31
CA GLN A 10 15.75 0.67 -24.50
C GLN A 10 15.59 2.18 -24.77
N ASP A 11 14.81 2.58 -25.78
CA ASP A 11 14.86 3.95 -26.33
C ASP A 11 13.74 4.91 -25.86
N GLY A 12 13.00 4.60 -24.80
CA GLY A 12 11.93 5.50 -24.32
C GLY A 12 10.82 5.78 -25.34
N ARG A 13 10.74 5.00 -26.42
CA ARG A 13 9.57 4.96 -27.30
C ARG A 13 8.40 4.37 -26.48
N PRO A 14 7.16 4.83 -26.70
CA PRO A 14 5.99 4.23 -26.06
C PRO A 14 6.05 2.71 -26.22
N LEU A 15 5.72 1.97 -25.15
CA LEU A 15 5.54 0.52 -25.20
C LEU A 15 4.87 0.16 -26.53
N LEU A 16 5.50 -0.74 -27.31
CA LEU A 16 4.99 -1.13 -28.63
C LEU A 16 3.48 -1.30 -28.53
N ASN A 17 2.73 -0.85 -29.55
CA ASN A 17 1.28 -1.05 -29.65
C ASN A 17 0.85 -2.49 -29.33
N SER A 18 1.74 -3.49 -29.45
CA SER A 18 1.53 -4.87 -28.99
C SER A 18 1.35 -5.02 -27.47
N THR A 19 2.11 -4.32 -26.62
CA THR A 19 2.00 -4.40 -25.15
C THR A 19 0.71 -3.76 -24.66
N LEU A 20 0.38 -2.57 -25.17
CA LEU A 20 -0.86 -1.87 -24.82
C LEU A 20 -2.12 -2.66 -25.22
N LYS A 21 -2.04 -3.55 -26.23
CA LYS A 21 -3.16 -4.42 -26.64
C LYS A 21 -3.63 -5.37 -25.54
N HIS A 22 -2.78 -5.69 -24.56
CA HIS A 22 -3.12 -6.57 -23.45
C HIS A 22 -3.78 -5.84 -22.27
N LEU A 23 -3.62 -4.51 -22.19
CA LEU A 23 -4.32 -3.68 -21.21
C LEU A 23 -5.81 -3.60 -21.52
N ASN A 24 -6.63 -3.50 -20.46
CA ASN A 24 -8.04 -3.15 -20.58
C ASN A 24 -8.21 -1.86 -21.41
N PRO A 25 -9.22 -1.75 -22.28
CA PRO A 25 -9.48 -0.54 -23.07
C PRO A 25 -9.45 0.75 -22.24
N SER A 26 -10.08 0.79 -21.06
CA SER A 26 -10.10 1.99 -20.22
C SER A 26 -8.71 2.36 -19.69
N VAL A 27 -7.86 1.37 -19.40
CA VAL A 27 -6.51 1.60 -18.88
C VAL A 27 -5.56 1.99 -20.01
N ARG A 28 -5.76 1.40 -21.20
CA ARG A 28 -5.08 1.82 -22.42
C ARG A 28 -5.39 3.27 -22.76
N GLU A 29 -6.65 3.68 -22.69
CA GLU A 29 -7.05 5.08 -22.89
C GLU A 29 -6.38 6.00 -21.86
N SER A 30 -6.39 5.62 -20.58
CA SER A 30 -5.67 6.35 -19.53
C SER A 30 -4.17 6.47 -19.84
N TRP A 31 -3.53 5.39 -20.30
CA TRP A 31 -2.12 5.38 -20.68
C TRP A 31 -1.81 6.29 -21.88
N GLN A 32 -2.74 6.38 -22.84
CA GLN A 32 -2.62 7.27 -24.01
C GLN A 32 -2.82 8.75 -23.66
N MET A 33 -3.51 9.03 -22.55
CA MET A 33 -3.73 10.39 -22.05
C MET A 33 -2.58 10.92 -21.18
N MET A 34 -1.60 10.08 -20.83
CA MET A 34 -0.46 10.49 -20.03
C MET A 34 0.42 11.49 -20.76
N THR A 35 0.94 12.46 -20.02
CA THR A 35 2.02 13.32 -20.50
C THR A 35 3.25 12.49 -20.84
N ALA A 36 4.08 12.97 -21.77
CA ALA A 36 5.28 12.24 -22.20
C ALA A 36 6.24 11.87 -21.03
N PRO A 37 6.50 12.76 -20.04
CA PRO A 37 7.32 12.40 -18.88
C PRO A 37 6.70 11.27 -18.04
N CYS A 38 5.40 11.36 -17.71
CA CYS A 38 4.72 10.31 -16.94
C CYS A 38 4.69 8.98 -17.70
N ALA A 39 4.32 9.01 -18.98
CA ALA A 39 4.27 7.81 -19.82
C ALA A 39 5.64 7.11 -19.90
N LYS A 40 6.74 7.88 -19.98
CA LYS A 40 8.10 7.34 -19.99
C LYS A 40 8.39 6.56 -18.71
N ASP A 41 8.13 7.15 -17.54
CA ASP A 41 8.41 6.50 -16.26
C ASP A 41 7.51 5.29 -16.03
N MET A 42 6.21 5.39 -16.36
CA MET A 42 5.26 4.29 -16.26
C MET A 42 5.62 3.12 -17.20
N ASN A 43 6.03 3.41 -18.43
CA ASN A 43 6.47 2.37 -19.38
C ASN A 43 7.73 1.65 -18.88
N ALA A 44 8.70 2.40 -18.35
CA ALA A 44 9.92 1.83 -17.83
C ALA A 44 9.64 0.98 -16.58
N PHE A 45 8.80 1.46 -15.66
CA PHE A 45 8.37 0.71 -14.49
C PHE A 45 7.62 -0.58 -14.85
N PHE A 46 6.70 -0.51 -15.81
CA PHE A 46 6.00 -1.69 -16.34
C PHE A 46 6.99 -2.73 -16.89
N ALA A 47 7.98 -2.28 -17.67
CA ALA A 47 8.99 -3.18 -18.25
C ALA A 47 9.85 -3.86 -17.18
N ASP A 48 10.22 -3.14 -16.11
CA ASP A 48 10.94 -3.71 -14.97
C ASP A 48 10.10 -4.78 -14.24
N LEU A 49 8.81 -4.51 -13.98
CA LEU A 49 7.90 -5.51 -13.38
C LEU A 49 7.76 -6.75 -14.27
N LEU A 50 7.64 -6.56 -15.59
CA LEU A 50 7.57 -7.65 -16.55
C LEU A 50 8.85 -8.49 -16.55
N SER A 51 10.01 -7.84 -16.53
CA SER A 51 11.30 -8.52 -16.42
C SER A 51 11.38 -9.39 -15.16
N HIS A 52 10.91 -8.87 -14.02
CA HIS A 52 10.82 -9.63 -12.78
C HIS A 52 9.91 -10.86 -12.89
N CYS A 53 8.71 -10.72 -13.45
CA CYS A 53 7.81 -11.85 -13.66
C CYS A 53 8.45 -12.91 -14.59
N VAL A 54 8.98 -12.49 -15.74
CA VAL A 54 9.58 -13.40 -16.74
C VAL A 54 10.81 -14.12 -16.16
N SER A 55 11.59 -13.46 -15.31
CA SER A 55 12.74 -14.10 -14.64
C SER A 55 12.34 -15.27 -13.76
N LYS A 56 11.13 -15.24 -13.18
CA LYS A 56 10.56 -16.34 -12.38
C LYS A 56 9.84 -17.37 -13.24
N HIS A 57 9.26 -16.94 -14.35
CA HIS A 57 8.45 -17.77 -15.25
C HIS A 57 8.90 -17.64 -16.72
N PRO A 58 10.13 -18.11 -17.06
CA PRO A 58 10.75 -17.82 -18.37
C PRO A 58 10.00 -18.43 -19.56
N ARG A 59 9.17 -19.45 -19.32
CA ARG A 59 8.35 -20.11 -20.36
C ARG A 59 6.97 -19.48 -20.52
N GLU A 60 6.62 -18.49 -19.71
CA GLU A 60 5.27 -17.94 -19.61
C GLU A 60 5.24 -16.42 -19.88
N SER A 61 6.07 -15.92 -20.80
CA SER A 61 6.21 -14.48 -21.06
C SER A 61 4.89 -13.77 -21.41
N VAL A 62 4.02 -14.43 -22.19
CA VAL A 62 2.67 -13.92 -22.52
C VAL A 62 1.79 -13.85 -21.27
N ARG A 63 1.88 -14.84 -20.38
CA ARG A 63 1.14 -14.85 -19.12
C ARG A 63 1.65 -13.76 -18.18
N CYS A 64 2.96 -13.56 -18.11
CA CYS A 64 3.56 -12.47 -17.34
C CYS A 64 3.11 -11.09 -17.84
N MET A 65 3.00 -10.91 -19.16
CA MET A 65 2.45 -9.67 -19.72
C MET A 65 1.02 -9.42 -19.24
N ASP A 66 0.16 -10.44 -19.26
CA ASP A 66 -1.22 -10.32 -18.79
C ASP A 66 -1.28 -10.07 -17.28
N GLN A 67 -0.45 -10.76 -16.49
CA GLN A 67 -0.40 -10.57 -15.03
C GLN A 67 0.10 -9.18 -14.63
N VAL A 68 1.13 -8.64 -15.28
CA VAL A 68 1.59 -7.27 -15.02
C VAL A 68 0.52 -6.27 -15.47
N SER A 69 -0.16 -6.52 -16.59
CA SER A 69 -1.30 -5.70 -17.04
C SER A 69 -2.42 -5.65 -15.99
N GLN A 70 -2.74 -6.78 -15.36
CA GLN A 70 -3.75 -6.86 -14.31
C GLN A 70 -3.44 -5.94 -13.10
N VAL A 71 -2.17 -5.78 -12.73
CA VAL A 71 -1.72 -4.87 -11.66
C VAL A 71 -2.14 -3.41 -11.93
N PHE A 72 -2.16 -2.98 -13.20
CA PHE A 72 -2.53 -1.62 -13.59
C PHE A 72 -3.99 -1.48 -14.04
N ASP A 73 -4.67 -2.59 -14.30
CA ASP A 73 -5.98 -2.57 -14.94
C ASP A 73 -7.16 -2.39 -13.97
N GLY A 74 -6.96 -2.64 -12.68
CA GLY A 74 -8.02 -2.48 -11.68
C GLY A 74 -9.19 -3.47 -11.82
N ARG A 75 -9.11 -4.43 -12.74
CA ARG A 75 -10.11 -5.51 -12.99
C ARG A 75 -10.44 -6.36 -11.76
N HIS A 76 -9.73 -6.15 -10.66
CA HIS A 76 -9.97 -6.75 -9.35
C HIS A 76 -11.13 -6.10 -8.57
N SER A 77 -11.56 -4.88 -8.93
CA SER A 77 -12.57 -4.12 -8.15
C SER A 77 -13.99 -4.07 -8.71
N ASP A 78 -14.21 -4.48 -9.95
CA ASP A 78 -15.53 -4.29 -10.56
C ASP A 78 -16.48 -5.45 -10.17
N LEU A 79 -17.36 -5.14 -9.21
CA LEU A 79 -18.70 -5.73 -9.06
C LEU A 79 -18.75 -7.26 -8.87
N ALA A 80 -17.79 -7.85 -8.15
CA ALA A 80 -17.95 -9.22 -7.66
C ALA A 80 -18.74 -9.20 -6.34
N THR A 81 -19.74 -10.07 -6.20
CA THR A 81 -20.29 -10.38 -4.87
C THR A 81 -19.14 -10.85 -3.96
N PRO A 82 -19.15 -10.64 -2.64
CA PRO A 82 -17.96 -10.98 -1.84
C PRO A 82 -17.60 -12.47 -1.81
N ILE A 83 -18.53 -13.37 -2.20
CA ILE A 83 -18.25 -14.79 -2.47
C ILE A 83 -17.43 -14.95 -3.77
N GLU A 84 -17.77 -14.22 -4.82
CA GLU A 84 -16.98 -14.17 -6.05
C GLU A 84 -15.66 -13.43 -5.84
N GLN A 85 -15.61 -12.44 -4.96
CA GLN A 85 -14.38 -11.76 -4.56
C GLN A 85 -13.46 -12.73 -3.81
N HIS A 86 -13.99 -13.53 -2.88
CA HIS A 86 -13.23 -14.59 -2.19
C HIS A 86 -12.73 -15.67 -3.17
N ARG A 87 -13.58 -16.19 -4.06
CA ARG A 87 -13.18 -17.19 -5.07
C ARG A 87 -12.24 -16.64 -6.15
N ARG A 88 -12.35 -15.36 -6.49
CA ARG A 88 -11.41 -14.68 -7.39
C ARG A 88 -10.10 -14.42 -6.67
N HIS A 89 -10.12 -14.04 -5.40
CA HIS A 89 -8.90 -13.92 -4.61
C HIS A 89 -8.20 -15.28 -4.50
N GLU A 90 -8.86 -16.41 -4.25
CA GLU A 90 -8.18 -17.72 -4.23
C GLU A 90 -7.47 -18.05 -5.57
N ARG A 91 -8.12 -17.78 -6.72
CA ARG A 91 -7.52 -18.03 -8.05
C ARG A 91 -6.45 -17.01 -8.46
N TYR A 92 -6.55 -15.79 -7.96
CA TYR A 92 -5.62 -14.68 -8.21
C TYR A 92 -4.42 -14.75 -7.25
N ASP A 93 -4.65 -15.21 -6.02
CA ASP A 93 -3.67 -15.52 -4.99
C ASP A 93 -2.66 -16.51 -5.57
N ASP A 94 -3.07 -17.61 -6.19
CA ASP A 94 -2.10 -18.58 -6.72
C ASP A 94 -1.17 -17.99 -7.80
N GLN A 95 -1.65 -17.01 -8.58
CA GLN A 95 -0.93 -16.51 -9.76
C GLN A 95 -0.06 -15.29 -9.45
N LEU A 96 -0.63 -14.22 -8.91
CA LEU A 96 0.15 -13.05 -8.52
C LEU A 96 1.00 -13.33 -7.29
N SER A 97 0.57 -14.18 -6.37
CA SER A 97 1.41 -14.47 -5.19
C SER A 97 2.67 -15.25 -5.52
N SER A 98 2.72 -15.90 -6.69
CA SER A 98 3.92 -16.62 -7.13
C SER A 98 5.07 -15.68 -7.49
N TRP A 99 4.78 -14.44 -7.91
CA TRP A 99 5.81 -13.50 -8.38
C TRP A 99 5.68 -12.10 -7.80
N PHE A 100 4.47 -11.53 -7.69
CA PHE A 100 4.25 -10.14 -7.26
C PHE A 100 4.30 -9.95 -5.74
N VAL A 101 3.70 -10.86 -4.96
CA VAL A 101 3.82 -10.80 -3.48
C VAL A 101 5.29 -10.87 -3.02
N PRO A 102 6.14 -11.74 -3.59
CA PRO A 102 7.59 -11.71 -3.34
C PRO A 102 8.29 -10.40 -3.74
N LEU A 103 7.72 -9.58 -4.61
CA LEU A 103 8.26 -8.24 -4.89
C LEU A 103 7.84 -7.25 -3.81
N ALA A 104 6.58 -7.32 -3.39
CA ALA A 104 6.01 -6.48 -2.35
C ALA A 104 6.47 -6.87 -0.93
N THR A 105 7.29 -7.91 -0.78
CA THR A 105 7.80 -8.38 0.54
C THR A 105 9.27 -8.74 0.45
N SER A 106 10.10 -8.34 1.42
CA SER A 106 11.55 -8.65 1.43
C SER A 106 11.89 -9.88 2.26
N SER A 107 11.23 -10.11 3.39
CA SER A 107 11.36 -11.33 4.17
C SER A 107 10.03 -11.86 4.70
N GLN A 108 9.87 -13.19 4.66
CA GLN A 108 8.77 -13.86 5.36
C GLN A 108 8.93 -13.81 6.88
N SER A 109 10.16 -13.65 7.39
CA SER A 109 10.46 -13.71 8.82
C SER A 109 10.32 -12.38 9.55
N LYS A 110 10.29 -11.25 8.84
CA LYS A 110 10.20 -9.92 9.45
C LYS A 110 8.76 -9.43 9.48
N SER A 111 8.40 -8.82 10.62
CA SER A 111 7.15 -8.10 10.79
C SER A 111 7.11 -6.87 9.89
N LYS A 112 5.91 -6.44 9.53
CA LYS A 112 5.70 -5.38 8.55
C LYS A 112 5.00 -4.19 9.17
N MET A 113 5.33 -3.00 8.70
CA MET A 113 4.82 -1.71 9.18
C MET A 113 4.16 -0.96 8.03
N LEU A 114 3.02 -0.34 8.32
CA LEU A 114 2.35 0.58 7.41
C LEU A 114 2.70 2.02 7.78
N TRP A 115 2.60 2.94 6.83
CA TRP A 115 2.88 4.35 7.10
C TRP A 115 2.21 5.30 6.12
N ALA A 116 2.00 6.54 6.55
CA ALA A 116 1.52 7.60 5.68
C ALA A 116 2.06 8.98 6.09
N GLY A 117 2.50 9.75 5.10
CA GLY A 117 2.88 11.15 5.29
C GLY A 117 4.28 11.39 5.82
N PHE A 118 5.25 10.55 5.45
CA PHE A 118 6.66 10.89 5.64
C PHE A 118 7.19 11.45 4.31
N TRP A 119 8.04 12.48 4.39
CA TRP A 119 8.67 13.11 3.23
C TRP A 119 9.93 13.83 3.68
N ASP A 120 10.90 13.97 2.77
CA ASP A 120 12.07 14.81 2.99
C ASP A 120 11.86 16.19 2.35
N GLY A 121 12.30 17.27 3.00
CA GLY A 121 12.16 18.65 2.49
C GLY A 121 12.04 19.72 3.59
N GLU A 122 11.74 20.95 3.19
CA GLU A 122 11.74 22.14 4.07
C GLU A 122 10.75 22.06 5.25
N ASP A 123 9.62 21.36 5.08
CA ASP A 123 8.60 21.19 6.13
C ASP A 123 8.82 19.93 7.01
N ALA A 124 9.91 19.19 6.79
CA ALA A 124 10.18 17.96 7.53
C ALA A 124 10.99 18.26 8.79
N GLU A 125 10.50 17.78 9.93
CA GLU A 125 11.19 17.81 11.22
C GLU A 125 12.18 16.63 11.27
N ASP A 126 13.48 16.94 11.30
CA ASP A 126 14.52 15.92 11.32
C ASP A 126 14.40 15.00 12.55
N GLY A 127 14.65 13.71 12.33
CA GLY A 127 14.47 12.68 13.35
C GLY A 127 13.00 12.37 13.72
N ARG A 128 12.01 12.96 13.03
CA ARG A 128 10.59 12.77 13.34
C ARG A 128 9.71 12.52 12.12
N THR A 129 9.69 13.42 11.14
CA THR A 129 8.72 13.35 10.02
C THR A 129 9.34 13.06 8.64
N THR A 130 10.67 12.90 8.59
CA THR A 130 11.42 12.55 7.38
C THR A 130 11.27 11.07 7.03
N GLU A 131 11.40 10.73 5.74
CA GLU A 131 11.43 9.33 5.29
C GLU A 131 12.62 8.60 5.92
N LYS A 132 13.76 9.28 5.98
CA LYS A 132 14.96 8.78 6.67
C LYS A 132 14.69 8.42 8.13
N ALA A 133 13.95 9.24 8.88
CA ALA A 133 13.61 8.94 10.27
C ALA A 133 12.71 7.70 10.36
N LEU A 134 11.66 7.62 9.53
CA LEU A 134 10.78 6.46 9.45
C LEU A 134 11.55 5.16 9.18
N PHE A 135 12.41 5.13 8.15
CA PHE A 135 13.11 3.91 7.76
C PHE A 135 14.16 3.48 8.79
N ASN A 136 14.82 4.44 9.43
CA ASN A 136 15.70 4.14 10.56
C ASN A 136 14.92 3.60 11.75
N PHE A 137 13.74 4.16 12.03
CA PHE A 137 12.88 3.71 13.11
C PHE A 137 12.31 2.32 12.86
N ALA A 138 11.88 2.01 11.64
CA ALA A 138 11.42 0.68 11.23
C ALA A 138 12.49 -0.38 11.54
N LYS A 139 13.77 -0.10 11.23
CA LYS A 139 14.89 -0.96 11.62
C LYS A 139 15.05 -1.11 13.14
N LEU A 140 14.87 -0.03 13.90
CA LEU A 140 14.95 -0.09 15.36
C LEU A 140 13.88 -1.00 15.97
N VAL A 141 12.69 -1.05 15.37
CA VAL A 141 11.60 -1.93 15.80
C VAL A 141 11.58 -3.30 15.11
N ASP A 142 12.58 -3.60 14.28
CA ASP A 142 12.67 -4.82 13.46
C ASP A 142 11.42 -5.06 12.59
N HIS A 143 10.98 -4.00 11.91
CA HIS A 143 9.91 -4.05 10.93
C HIS A 143 10.41 -3.62 9.54
N GLU A 144 9.74 -4.13 8.52
CA GLU A 144 9.93 -3.73 7.12
C GLU A 144 8.75 -2.87 6.66
N THR A 145 9.02 -1.87 5.82
CA THR A 145 7.98 -1.11 5.11
C THR A 145 7.85 -1.60 3.66
N VAL A 146 6.69 -1.38 3.00
CA VAL A 146 6.56 -1.64 1.55
C VAL A 146 7.70 -0.98 0.78
N HIS A 147 7.97 0.27 1.14
CA HIS A 147 8.97 1.11 0.54
C HIS A 147 9.85 1.70 1.65
N PRO A 148 11.19 1.55 1.59
CA PRO A 148 12.00 1.06 0.48
C PRO A 148 12.47 -0.41 0.63
N ASP A 149 12.07 -1.11 1.69
CA ASP A 149 12.71 -2.38 2.07
C ASP A 149 12.48 -3.52 1.06
N THR A 150 11.39 -3.45 0.29
CA THR A 150 10.99 -4.50 -0.66
C THR A 150 11.59 -4.27 -2.06
N ILE A 151 11.60 -5.31 -2.90
CA ILE A 151 12.03 -5.15 -4.31
C ILE A 151 11.11 -4.15 -5.02
N LEU A 152 9.80 -4.26 -4.78
CA LEU A 152 8.81 -3.36 -5.34
C LEU A 152 9.04 -1.91 -4.89
N GLY A 153 9.34 -1.71 -3.60
CA GLY A 153 9.71 -0.42 -3.03
C GLY A 153 10.91 0.20 -3.75
N ARG A 154 11.99 -0.56 -3.93
CA ARG A 154 13.18 -0.10 -4.67
C ARG A 154 12.90 0.22 -6.13
N LEU A 155 11.99 -0.50 -6.78
CA LEU A 155 11.56 -0.17 -8.14
C LEU A 155 10.81 1.16 -8.15
N VAL A 156 9.90 1.39 -7.21
CA VAL A 156 9.20 2.68 -7.10
C VAL A 156 10.17 3.84 -6.85
N ASP A 157 11.16 3.64 -5.97
CA ASP A 157 12.25 4.60 -5.71
C ASP A 157 13.04 4.95 -6.98
N LYS A 158 13.37 3.93 -7.79
CA LYS A 158 14.08 4.10 -9.07
C LYS A 158 13.35 5.07 -10.02
N TYR A 159 12.02 5.12 -9.95
CA TYR A 159 11.17 6.03 -10.72
C TYR A 159 10.68 7.23 -9.91
N HIS A 160 11.44 7.62 -8.88
CA HIS A 160 11.20 8.80 -8.05
C HIS A 160 9.76 8.87 -7.51
N VAL A 161 9.19 7.74 -7.12
CA VAL A 161 7.81 7.64 -6.61
C VAL A 161 6.79 8.26 -7.57
N PHE A 162 7.06 8.18 -8.88
CA PHE A 162 6.21 8.68 -9.97
C PHE A 162 5.92 10.19 -9.89
N ARG A 163 6.86 11.01 -9.40
CA ARG A 163 6.73 12.49 -9.40
C ARG A 163 6.37 13.09 -10.76
N SER A 164 6.82 12.47 -11.86
CA SER A 164 6.48 12.90 -13.23
C SER A 164 4.99 12.71 -13.58
N CYS A 165 4.26 11.91 -12.80
CA CYS A 165 2.84 11.62 -12.95
C CYS A 165 1.95 12.39 -11.96
N ASP A 166 2.52 13.27 -11.12
CA ASP A 166 1.73 14.06 -10.18
C ASP A 166 0.77 15.00 -10.91
N GLY A 167 -0.52 14.82 -10.67
CA GLY A 167 -1.58 15.59 -11.33
C GLY A 167 -1.85 15.19 -12.79
N ASP A 168 -1.19 14.16 -13.31
CA ASP A 168 -1.39 13.67 -14.67
C ASP A 168 -2.76 12.98 -14.81
N PRO A 169 -3.65 13.44 -15.71
CA PRO A 169 -5.00 12.91 -15.86
C PRO A 169 -5.06 11.49 -16.45
N GLY A 170 -3.99 11.06 -17.14
CA GLY A 170 -3.85 9.69 -17.64
C GLY A 170 -3.35 8.72 -16.57
N ALA A 171 -2.55 9.19 -15.61
CA ALA A 171 -2.11 8.38 -14.48
C ALA A 171 -3.15 8.29 -13.36
N TRP A 172 -3.90 9.38 -13.16
CA TRP A 172 -4.94 9.54 -12.15
C TRP A 172 -6.27 9.91 -12.81
N ARG A 173 -7.25 9.01 -12.79
CA ARG A 173 -8.58 9.32 -13.30
C ARG A 173 -9.35 10.14 -12.27
N LYS A 174 -9.57 11.43 -12.56
CA LYS A 174 -10.43 12.30 -11.73
C LYS A 174 -11.76 11.61 -11.47
N SER A 175 -12.15 11.56 -10.20
CA SER A 175 -13.51 11.16 -9.82
C SER A 175 -14.50 12.10 -10.49
N GLU A 176 -15.49 11.53 -11.18
CA GLU A 176 -16.57 12.29 -11.85
C GLU A 176 -17.37 13.16 -10.87
N PHE A 177 -17.25 12.91 -9.55
CA PHE A 177 -17.96 13.61 -8.49
C PHE A 177 -17.13 14.70 -7.77
N GLY A 178 -15.99 15.13 -8.30
CA GLY A 178 -15.22 16.26 -7.75
C GLY A 178 -14.64 16.03 -6.34
N GLY A 179 -14.73 14.81 -5.82
CA GLY A 179 -14.15 14.40 -4.55
C GLY A 179 -12.68 14.04 -4.71
N ALA A 180 -11.87 14.42 -3.72
CA ALA A 180 -10.41 14.43 -3.77
C ALA A 180 -9.71 13.05 -3.92
N ALA A 181 -10.42 11.92 -3.99
CA ALA A 181 -9.82 10.60 -4.17
C ALA A 181 -10.02 10.08 -5.60
N SER A 182 -8.98 10.19 -6.43
CA SER A 182 -8.86 9.48 -7.71
C SER A 182 -8.54 8.01 -7.42
N THR A 183 -9.57 7.16 -7.34
CA THR A 183 -9.39 5.70 -7.16
C THR A 183 -9.21 4.94 -8.48
N GLY A 184 -9.34 5.65 -9.60
CA GLY A 184 -9.24 5.08 -10.94
C GLY A 184 -7.96 5.48 -11.66
N GLY A 185 -7.58 4.66 -12.63
CA GLY A 185 -6.39 4.87 -13.45
C GLY A 185 -5.21 3.98 -13.00
N PRO A 186 -4.13 3.97 -13.80
CA PRO A 186 -3.06 3.00 -13.62
C PRO A 186 -2.34 3.09 -12.27
N LEU A 187 -2.06 4.29 -11.76
CA LEU A 187 -1.34 4.47 -10.50
C LEU A 187 -2.18 4.03 -9.28
N PRO A 188 -3.45 4.46 -9.12
CA PRO A 188 -4.31 3.93 -8.07
C PRO A 188 -4.44 2.40 -8.08
N HIS A 189 -4.57 1.79 -9.27
CA HIS A 189 -4.66 0.34 -9.39
C HIS A 189 -3.37 -0.36 -8.96
N PHE A 190 -2.22 0.17 -9.38
CA PHE A 190 -0.92 -0.31 -8.93
C PHE A 190 -0.79 -0.24 -7.40
N TRP A 191 -1.07 0.92 -6.79
CA TRP A 191 -0.96 1.11 -5.35
C TRP A 191 -1.92 0.21 -4.57
N ARG A 192 -3.11 -0.05 -5.12
CA ARG A 192 -4.04 -1.03 -4.57
C ARG A 192 -3.43 -2.43 -4.56
N ALA A 193 -2.98 -2.93 -5.71
CA ALA A 193 -2.39 -4.26 -5.82
C ALA A 193 -1.17 -4.42 -4.91
N ALA A 194 -0.29 -3.41 -4.84
CA ALA A 194 0.88 -3.41 -3.96
C ALA A 194 0.48 -3.47 -2.48
N SER A 195 -0.51 -2.68 -2.07
CA SER A 195 -1.03 -2.65 -0.70
C SER A 195 -1.68 -3.98 -0.30
N GLU A 196 -2.52 -4.53 -1.19
CA GLU A 196 -3.17 -5.83 -0.99
C GLU A 196 -2.12 -6.94 -0.85
N ALA A 197 -1.13 -6.99 -1.74
CA ALA A 197 -0.05 -7.97 -1.67
C ALA A 197 0.75 -7.88 -0.36
N PHE A 198 1.04 -6.66 0.11
CA PHE A 198 1.78 -6.45 1.35
C PHE A 198 1.00 -6.86 2.59
N VAL A 199 -0.28 -6.44 2.68
CA VAL A 199 -1.16 -6.79 3.80
C VAL A 199 -1.48 -8.28 3.81
N TRP A 200 -1.70 -8.88 2.64
CA TRP A 200 -1.92 -10.32 2.52
C TRP A 200 -0.73 -11.12 3.05
N ALA A 201 0.50 -10.66 2.82
CA ALA A 201 1.68 -11.28 3.40
C ALA A 201 1.74 -11.14 4.94
N MET A 202 1.21 -10.06 5.52
CA MET A 202 1.04 -9.94 6.98
C MET A 202 0.06 -10.98 7.51
N ALA A 203 -1.09 -11.12 6.83
CA ALA A 203 -2.13 -12.08 7.19
C ALA A 203 -1.62 -13.52 7.10
N LYS A 204 -0.93 -13.86 6.00
CA LYS A 204 -0.33 -15.18 5.79
C LYS A 204 0.76 -15.51 6.82
N ALA A 205 1.53 -14.52 7.25
CA ALA A 205 2.50 -14.65 8.35
C ALA A 205 1.83 -14.65 9.74
N ASN A 206 0.50 -14.53 9.80
CA ASN A 206 -0.29 -14.43 11.03
C ASN A 206 0.24 -13.32 11.96
N GLN A 207 0.64 -12.18 11.40
CA GLN A 207 1.20 -11.07 12.15
C GLN A 207 0.13 -10.48 13.08
N GLN A 208 0.30 -10.64 14.39
CA GLN A 208 -0.72 -10.30 15.39
C GLN A 208 -0.82 -8.79 15.69
N SER A 209 0.16 -8.00 15.28
CA SER A 209 0.17 -6.55 15.53
C SER A 209 0.75 -5.81 14.34
N ILE A 210 0.08 -4.74 13.91
CA ILE A 210 0.50 -3.91 12.78
C ILE A 210 0.76 -2.50 13.29
N PRO A 211 2.04 -2.07 13.42
CA PRO A 211 2.33 -0.67 13.64
C PRO A 211 2.00 0.13 12.38
N VAL A 212 1.34 1.27 12.57
CA VAL A 212 1.02 2.23 11.51
C VAL A 212 1.55 3.59 11.89
N MET A 213 2.54 4.10 11.15
CA MET A 213 3.14 5.40 11.40
C MET A 213 2.41 6.50 10.63
N LEU A 214 1.82 7.48 11.32
CA LEU A 214 0.94 8.47 10.69
C LEU A 214 1.40 9.90 10.93
N ASN A 215 1.78 10.58 9.85
CA ASN A 215 2.10 12.00 9.80
C ASN A 215 1.25 12.72 8.72
N LYS A 216 -0.07 12.50 8.77
CA LYS A 216 -1.05 13.11 7.85
C LYS A 216 -2.08 13.93 8.61
N ASP A 217 -2.60 14.95 7.93
CA ASP A 217 -3.68 15.77 8.46
C ASP A 217 -5.04 15.07 8.32
N MET A 218 -5.96 15.33 9.26
CA MET A 218 -7.35 14.90 9.20
C MET A 218 -8.31 15.99 8.68
N TYR A 219 -7.83 17.07 8.09
CA TYR A 219 -8.67 18.07 7.45
C TYR A 219 -8.84 17.81 5.96
N PHE A 220 -10.08 17.62 5.50
CA PHE A 220 -10.39 17.27 4.10
C PHE A 220 -9.87 18.29 3.07
N TYR A 221 -9.82 19.56 3.44
CA TYR A 221 -9.32 20.64 2.59
C TYR A 221 -7.79 20.68 2.48
N ASN A 222 -7.07 19.93 3.32
CA ASN A 222 -5.62 19.81 3.19
C ASN A 222 -5.31 18.88 2.00
N PRO A 223 -4.52 19.30 0.99
CA PRO A 223 -4.17 18.44 -0.15
C PRO A 223 -3.37 17.19 0.27
N ARG A 224 -2.75 17.22 1.47
CA ARG A 224 -2.02 16.09 2.07
C ARG A 224 -2.82 15.41 3.19
N ASN A 225 -4.14 15.38 3.11
CA ASN A 225 -4.96 14.73 4.12
C ASN A 225 -4.85 13.19 4.10
N LEU A 226 -5.29 12.58 5.20
CA LEU A 226 -5.26 11.14 5.43
C LEU A 226 -6.13 10.37 4.42
N TRP A 227 -7.30 10.89 4.03
CA TRP A 227 -8.25 10.20 3.13
C TRP A 227 -7.66 9.93 1.75
N LEU A 228 -6.67 10.72 1.34
CA LEU A 228 -6.01 10.56 0.05
C LEU A 228 -4.80 9.63 0.10
N SER A 229 -4.38 9.22 1.29
CA SER A 229 -3.23 8.33 1.44
C SER A 229 -3.49 6.91 0.92
N VAL A 230 -2.42 6.25 0.46
CA VAL A 230 -2.42 4.81 0.13
C VAL A 230 -2.94 3.98 1.31
N PHE A 231 -2.50 4.31 2.52
CA PHE A 231 -2.97 3.68 3.75
C PHE A 231 -4.50 3.70 3.87
N TRP A 232 -5.11 4.87 3.71
CA TRP A 232 -6.56 5.02 3.84
C TRP A 232 -7.34 4.36 2.70
N GLN A 233 -6.87 4.55 1.46
CA GLN A 233 -7.60 4.12 0.26
C GLN A 233 -7.47 2.61 0.00
N PHE A 234 -6.33 2.01 0.35
CA PHE A 234 -5.98 0.66 -0.10
C PHE A 234 -5.55 -0.28 1.02
N GLU A 235 -4.72 0.16 1.97
CA GLU A 235 -4.21 -0.73 3.03
C GLU A 235 -5.30 -1.06 4.07
N ILE A 236 -6.10 -0.09 4.54
CA ILE A 236 -7.20 -0.37 5.48
C ILE A 236 -8.22 -1.34 4.86
N PRO A 237 -8.74 -1.13 3.62
CA PRO A 237 -9.60 -2.12 2.98
C PRO A 237 -8.94 -3.49 2.82
N ALA A 238 -7.65 -3.55 2.49
CA ALA A 238 -6.92 -4.81 2.39
C ALA A 238 -6.86 -5.56 3.72
N ILE A 239 -6.73 -4.86 4.86
CA ILE A 239 -6.77 -5.49 6.19
C ILE A 239 -8.13 -6.14 6.43
N VAL A 240 -9.21 -5.41 6.16
CA VAL A 240 -10.59 -5.93 6.31
C VAL A 240 -10.83 -7.14 5.42
N ASN A 241 -10.39 -7.06 4.16
CA ASN A 241 -10.55 -8.13 3.18
C ASN A 241 -9.67 -9.36 3.44
N SER A 242 -8.65 -9.23 4.30
CA SER A 242 -7.78 -10.35 4.70
C SER A 242 -8.35 -11.17 5.86
N HIS A 243 -9.40 -10.69 6.54
CA HIS A 243 -10.05 -11.40 7.65
C HIS A 243 -10.57 -12.82 7.33
N PRO A 244 -11.15 -13.11 6.13
CA PRO A 244 -11.61 -14.45 5.79
C PRO A 244 -10.49 -15.52 5.77
N TYR A 245 -9.23 -15.12 5.66
CA TYR A 245 -8.09 -16.01 5.69
C TYR A 245 -7.69 -16.30 7.14
N GLY A 246 -8.31 -17.32 7.73
CA GLY A 246 -7.84 -17.90 8.99
C GLY A 246 -8.12 -17.09 10.26
N HIS A 247 -9.18 -16.27 10.28
CA HIS A 247 -9.55 -15.44 11.44
C HIS A 247 -8.46 -14.43 11.84
N TRP A 248 -7.73 -13.90 10.86
CA TRP A 248 -6.69 -12.92 11.14
C TRP A 248 -7.30 -11.61 11.69
N CYS A 249 -7.01 -11.35 12.97
CA CYS A 249 -7.56 -10.24 13.76
C CYS A 249 -6.43 -9.41 14.39
N PRO A 250 -5.62 -8.70 13.59
CA PRO A 250 -4.45 -8.03 14.10
C PRO A 250 -4.82 -6.84 15.00
N LYS A 251 -4.04 -6.61 16.05
CA LYS A 251 -4.05 -5.35 16.79
C LYS A 251 -3.37 -4.27 15.94
N ILE A 252 -4.07 -3.17 15.67
CA ILE A 252 -3.52 -2.02 14.95
C ILE A 252 -2.94 -1.04 15.97
N VAL A 253 -1.63 -0.76 15.90
CA VAL A 253 -0.96 0.20 16.78
C VAL A 253 -0.63 1.46 15.98
N LEU A 254 -1.48 2.47 16.09
CA LEU A 254 -1.30 3.76 15.43
C LEU A 254 -0.25 4.58 16.18
N VAL A 255 0.77 5.06 15.48
CA VAL A 255 1.69 6.08 16.00
C VAL A 255 1.32 7.40 15.34
N ASP A 256 0.80 8.34 16.13
CA ASP A 256 0.27 9.60 15.63
C ASP A 256 1.25 10.75 15.85
N LEU A 257 1.89 11.18 14.77
CA LEU A 257 2.85 12.27 14.76
C LEU A 257 2.19 13.66 14.71
N ARG A 258 0.86 13.75 14.66
CA ARG A 258 0.11 15.02 14.66
C ARG A 258 -0.62 15.26 15.99
N GLY A 259 -0.54 14.34 16.94
CA GLY A 259 -1.09 14.49 18.29
C GLY A 259 -2.62 14.54 18.32
N LYS A 260 -3.29 13.72 17.51
CA LYS A 260 -4.74 13.64 17.35
C LYS A 260 -5.31 12.24 17.67
N CYS A 261 -4.62 11.47 18.52
CA CYS A 261 -4.89 10.04 18.73
C CYS A 261 -6.36 9.69 19.02
N GLY A 262 -7.05 10.46 19.87
CA GLY A 262 -8.45 10.18 20.21
C GLY A 262 -9.38 10.22 18.99
N LYS A 263 -9.20 11.22 18.12
CA LYS A 263 -9.99 11.35 16.87
C LYS A 263 -9.55 10.32 15.84
N LEU A 264 -8.24 10.13 15.68
CA LEU A 264 -7.66 9.21 14.70
C LEU A 264 -8.06 7.75 14.97
N ARG A 265 -8.00 7.31 16.23
CA ARG A 265 -8.44 5.97 16.65
C ARG A 265 -9.89 5.71 16.26
N SER A 266 -10.81 6.61 16.62
CA SER A 266 -12.24 6.48 16.32
C SER A 266 -12.52 6.43 14.80
N LEU A 267 -11.83 7.29 14.05
CA LEU A 267 -11.95 7.38 12.60
C LEU A 267 -11.45 6.11 11.90
N ILE A 268 -10.27 5.60 12.29
CA ILE A 268 -9.70 4.37 11.73
C ILE A 268 -10.56 3.17 12.11
N ARG A 269 -11.04 3.11 13.35
CA ARG A 269 -11.96 2.07 13.81
C ARG A 269 -13.24 2.04 12.96
N THR A 270 -13.85 3.19 12.76
CA THR A 270 -15.04 3.33 11.90
C THR A 270 -14.76 2.87 10.47
N LYS A 271 -13.57 3.17 9.91
CA LYS A 271 -13.19 2.73 8.57
C LYS A 271 -12.97 1.22 8.49
N LEU A 272 -12.38 0.61 9.52
CA LEU A 272 -12.19 -0.83 9.64
C LEU A 272 -13.52 -1.57 9.83
N ASP A 273 -14.46 -1.00 10.58
CA ASP A 273 -15.81 -1.54 10.78
C ASP A 273 -16.72 -1.29 9.54
N GLY A 274 -16.38 -0.29 8.71
CA GLY A 274 -17.28 0.34 7.74
C GLY A 274 -17.11 -0.04 6.26
N VAL A 275 -16.68 -1.25 5.93
CA VAL A 275 -16.62 -1.70 4.53
C VAL A 275 -17.33 -3.05 4.39
N LEU A 276 -18.67 -3.04 4.34
CA LEU A 276 -19.42 -4.12 3.71
C LEU A 276 -20.61 -3.59 2.90
N PRO A 277 -20.92 -4.22 1.75
CA PRO A 277 -22.15 -3.94 1.01
C PRO A 277 -23.40 -4.17 1.88
N PRO A 278 -24.53 -3.51 1.57
CA PRO A 278 -25.81 -3.79 2.20
C PRO A 278 -26.15 -5.29 2.15
N GLY A 279 -26.55 -5.88 3.28
CA GLY A 279 -26.96 -7.30 3.37
C GLY A 279 -25.97 -8.24 4.05
N TYR A 280 -24.82 -7.75 4.52
CA TYR A 280 -23.90 -8.53 5.35
C TYR A 280 -24.26 -8.45 6.84
N PRO A 281 -24.17 -9.56 7.61
CA PRO A 281 -24.24 -9.51 9.06
C PRO A 281 -23.07 -8.67 9.61
N ASP A 282 -23.32 -7.88 10.65
CA ASP A 282 -22.40 -6.93 11.31
C ASP A 282 -21.02 -7.56 11.56
N ARG A 283 -20.08 -7.43 10.60
CA ARG A 283 -18.68 -7.84 10.80
C ARG A 283 -17.90 -6.63 11.28
N ARG A 284 -17.93 -6.44 12.58
CA ARG A 284 -16.99 -5.54 13.25
C ARG A 284 -15.59 -6.08 13.07
N PHE A 285 -14.63 -5.18 12.86
CA PHE A 285 -13.23 -5.55 12.92
C PHE A 285 -12.93 -6.13 14.30
N CYS A 286 -12.47 -7.37 14.34
CA CYS A 286 -12.25 -8.12 15.58
C CYS A 286 -10.97 -7.71 16.32
N GLY A 287 -10.00 -7.07 15.65
CA GLY A 287 -8.77 -6.61 16.28
C GLY A 287 -8.97 -5.34 17.10
N ASP A 288 -8.04 -5.05 18.00
CA ASP A 288 -8.00 -3.78 18.74
C ASP A 288 -7.31 -2.68 17.92
N VAL A 289 -7.63 -1.42 18.19
CA VAL A 289 -6.94 -0.25 17.64
C VAL A 289 -6.42 0.57 18.80
N VAL A 290 -5.11 0.59 18.99
CA VAL A 290 -4.40 1.38 20.00
C VAL A 290 -3.76 2.59 19.31
N CYS A 291 -3.65 3.72 20.00
CA CYS A 291 -2.97 4.90 19.47
C CYS A 291 -1.94 5.44 20.46
N LEU A 292 -0.71 5.60 19.99
CA LEU A 292 0.43 6.16 20.71
C LEU A 292 0.73 7.56 20.14
N PRO A 293 0.51 8.64 20.92
CA PRO A 293 0.81 9.99 20.45
C PRO A 293 2.33 10.24 20.42
N CYS A 294 2.81 10.84 19.34
CA CYS A 294 4.18 11.34 19.17
C CYS A 294 4.12 12.81 18.74
N GLY A 295 3.72 13.68 19.69
CA GLY A 295 3.51 15.12 19.46
C GLY A 295 4.81 15.91 19.18
N PRO A 296 4.72 17.24 19.02
CA PRO A 296 5.88 18.10 18.81
C PRO A 296 6.98 17.85 19.85
N GLY A 297 8.22 17.68 19.40
CA GLY A 297 9.37 17.35 20.25
C GLY A 297 9.64 15.85 20.45
N CYS A 298 8.69 14.97 20.12
CA CYS A 298 8.92 13.52 20.06
C CYS A 298 9.91 13.19 18.93
N LYS A 299 10.82 12.24 19.16
CA LYS A 299 11.76 11.73 18.14
C LYS A 299 11.52 10.25 17.90
N LEU A 300 11.70 9.82 16.66
CA LEU A 300 11.67 8.41 16.27
C LEU A 300 13.02 7.76 16.58
N ASP A 301 13.34 7.66 17.87
CA ASP A 301 14.62 7.15 18.37
C ASP A 301 14.48 5.80 19.10
N LYS A 302 15.56 5.36 19.76
CA LYS A 302 15.61 4.09 20.49
C LYS A 302 14.66 4.06 21.68
N GLU A 303 14.44 5.18 22.35
CA GLU A 303 13.56 5.25 23.51
C GLU A 303 12.11 5.04 23.05
N PHE A 304 11.69 5.79 22.03
CA PHE A 304 10.37 5.64 21.46
C PHE A 304 10.15 4.25 20.82
N ALA A 305 11.20 3.67 20.22
CA ALA A 305 11.16 2.32 19.66
C ALA A 305 10.90 1.27 20.76
N ASN A 306 11.48 1.43 21.94
CA ASN A 306 11.24 0.53 23.07
C ASN A 306 9.78 0.61 23.55
N VAL A 307 9.20 1.82 23.62
CA VAL A 307 7.78 2.01 23.95
C VAL A 307 6.87 1.34 22.92
N LEU A 308 7.17 1.50 21.63
CA LEU A 308 6.38 0.82 20.59
C LEU A 308 6.50 -0.70 20.69
N LYS A 309 7.70 -1.23 20.93
CA LYS A 309 7.92 -2.69 21.09
C LYS A 309 7.08 -3.25 22.24
N THR A 310 7.04 -2.61 23.40
CA THR A 310 6.20 -3.11 24.50
C THR A 310 4.75 -3.19 24.07
N LEU A 311 4.22 -2.16 23.40
CA LEU A 311 2.85 -2.17 22.88
C LEU A 311 2.61 -3.25 21.83
N LEU A 312 3.60 -3.56 20.98
CA LEU A 312 3.46 -4.61 19.97
C LEU A 312 3.39 -6.01 20.59
N PHE A 313 4.17 -6.29 21.63
CA PHE A 313 4.26 -7.62 22.23
C PHE A 313 3.31 -7.88 23.41
N THR A 314 2.68 -6.85 23.99
CA THR A 314 1.67 -7.04 25.04
C THR A 314 0.41 -7.69 24.46
N PRO A 315 -0.01 -8.88 24.93
CA PRO A 315 -1.31 -9.44 24.57
C PRO A 315 -2.41 -8.44 24.96
N GLY A 316 -3.36 -8.16 24.07
CA GLY A 316 -4.37 -7.13 24.33
C GLY A 316 -5.15 -7.40 25.62
N SER A 317 -4.87 -6.64 26.67
CA SER A 317 -5.79 -6.49 27.80
C SER A 317 -6.76 -5.37 27.45
N SER A 318 -8.04 -5.70 27.37
CA SER A 318 -9.14 -4.77 27.13
C SER A 318 -9.39 -3.86 28.35
N THR A 319 -8.40 -3.07 28.77
CA THR A 319 -8.55 -2.10 29.88
C THR A 319 -7.72 -0.85 29.62
N GLU A 320 -8.39 0.30 29.77
CA GLU A 320 -7.93 1.66 29.56
C GLU A 320 -6.58 1.96 30.25
N GLY A 321 -5.55 2.23 29.45
CA GLY A 321 -4.25 2.74 29.91
C GLY A 321 -4.14 4.23 29.65
N SER A 322 -4.83 5.04 30.44
CA SER A 322 -4.72 6.50 30.43
C SER A 322 -3.90 6.96 31.64
N GLU A 323 -2.63 6.55 31.73
CA GLU A 323 -1.69 7.03 32.76
C GLU A 323 -0.28 6.46 32.48
N LEU A 324 0.47 6.98 31.51
CA LEU A 324 1.90 6.62 31.41
C LEU A 324 2.83 7.67 30.75
N LEU A 325 2.40 8.93 30.63
CA LEU A 325 3.30 10.04 30.25
C LEU A 325 2.94 11.33 30.99
N GLY A 326 3.10 11.30 32.31
CA GLY A 326 3.05 12.47 33.17
C GLY A 326 4.07 12.35 34.29
N GLY A 327 5.30 12.81 34.05
CA GLY A 327 6.28 12.98 35.14
C GLY A 327 7.73 12.71 34.76
N ARG A 328 8.36 13.65 34.06
CA ARG A 328 9.53 14.44 34.47
C ARG A 328 10.12 15.18 33.28
#